data_AF-A0A1G5PXJ8-F1
#
_entry.id   AF-A0A1G5PXJ8-F1
#
_cell.length_a   1.000
_cell.length_b   1.000
_cell.length_c   1.000
_cell.angle_alpha   90.00
_cell.angle_beta   90.00
_cell.angle_gamma   90.00
#
_symmetry.space_group_name_H-M   'P 1'
#
loop_
_entity.id
_entity.type
_entity.pdbx_description
1 polymer ?
#
loop_
_entity_poly.entity_id
_entity_poly.type
_entity_poly.pdbx_seq_one_letter_code
_entity_poly.pdbx_strand_id
1 'polypeptide(L)'
;MSNSANIDGGLRERKRAATRTAITAVARSLTAEHGLSGFTVEEVCEAAGISRRTFFNYFHSKEDAVIGSFSDELPAEALESFNQNPSRTPDSISGTLLAALHVLTVTLMERSSISRSEVQQFIAAITAEPQLLARLTLEGEAREREFAALVAAREGLDPGHPEVMTATALFGAVSKKTAQQFFSEENTRPYRGILEQNLNAARKLFAQPLATNQQLGPNPLETSKDPA
;
A
#
# COMPACT_ATOMS: atom_id res chain seq x y z
N MET A 1 22.91 22.91 -21.32
CA MET A 1 23.72 22.06 -20.41
C MET A 1 22.89 21.53 -19.23
N SER A 2 21.61 21.19 -19.44
CA SER A 2 20.66 20.93 -18.34
C SER A 2 20.23 19.45 -18.22
N ASN A 3 20.80 18.56 -19.05
CA ASN A 3 20.36 17.16 -19.13
C ASN A 3 21.20 16.19 -18.27
N SER A 4 22.40 16.57 -17.84
CA SER A 4 23.28 15.70 -17.04
C SER A 4 22.89 15.64 -15.55
N ALA A 5 22.36 16.74 -14.99
CA ALA A 5 21.97 16.77 -13.57
C ALA A 5 20.77 15.87 -13.25
N ASN A 6 19.84 15.70 -14.21
CA ASN A 6 18.66 14.86 -14.04
C ASN A 6 18.98 13.36 -14.22
N ILE A 7 19.97 13.03 -15.06
CA ILE A 7 20.43 11.65 -15.28
C ILE A 7 21.19 11.11 -14.06
N ASP A 8 22.03 11.95 -13.43
CA ASP A 8 22.77 11.57 -12.22
C ASP A 8 21.85 11.40 -11.00
N GLY A 9 20.79 12.21 -10.88
CA GLY A 9 19.75 12.07 -9.87
C GLY A 9 19.03 10.72 -10.01
N GLY A 10 18.53 10.43 -11.21
CA GLY A 10 17.82 9.17 -11.48
C GLY A 10 18.70 7.92 -11.32
N LEU A 11 20.00 7.97 -11.65
CA LEU A 11 20.91 6.84 -11.45
C LEU A 11 21.18 6.55 -9.97
N ARG A 12 21.32 7.61 -9.15
CA ARG A 12 21.51 7.47 -7.69
C ARG A 12 20.27 6.91 -7.02
N GLU A 13 19.09 7.39 -7.38
CA GLU A 13 17.80 6.88 -6.88
C GLU A 13 17.61 5.41 -7.25
N ARG A 14 17.88 5.04 -8.51
CA ARG A 14 17.81 3.63 -8.95
C ARG A 14 18.77 2.73 -8.19
N LYS A 15 20.02 3.16 -7.97
CA LYS A 15 20.99 2.41 -7.17
C LYS A 15 20.53 2.27 -5.72
N ARG A 16 19.99 3.35 -5.13
CA ARG A 16 19.45 3.36 -3.77
C ARG A 16 18.30 2.36 -3.65
N ALA A 17 17.32 2.40 -4.55
CA ALA A 17 16.21 1.46 -4.58
C ALA A 17 16.69 0.01 -4.77
N ALA A 18 17.62 -0.24 -5.68
CA ALA A 18 18.16 -1.58 -5.91
C ALA A 18 18.89 -2.16 -4.68
N THR A 19 19.75 -1.36 -4.02
CA THR A 19 20.42 -1.78 -2.77
C THR A 19 19.39 -2.09 -1.69
N ARG A 20 18.36 -1.27 -1.58
CA ARG A 20 17.30 -1.44 -0.60
C ARG A 20 16.49 -2.73 -0.83
N THR A 21 16.12 -3.01 -2.08
CA THR A 21 15.47 -4.26 -2.48
C THR A 21 16.35 -5.47 -2.17
N ALA A 22 17.66 -5.40 -2.45
CA ALA A 22 18.58 -6.48 -2.15
C ALA A 22 18.67 -6.80 -0.65
N ILE A 23 18.81 -5.78 0.20
CA ILE A 23 18.79 -5.94 1.67
C ILE A 23 17.47 -6.57 2.13
N THR A 24 16.35 -6.08 1.60
CA THR A 24 15.01 -6.55 1.95
C THR A 24 14.81 -8.02 1.60
N ALA A 25 15.24 -8.42 0.40
CA ALA A 25 15.15 -9.81 -0.07
C ALA A 25 15.95 -10.76 0.83
N VAL A 26 17.19 -10.38 1.17
CA VAL A 26 18.05 -11.16 2.08
C VAL A 26 17.42 -11.27 3.47
N ALA A 27 16.98 -10.14 4.04
CA ALA A 27 16.36 -10.12 5.37
C ALA A 27 15.10 -10.99 5.43
N ARG A 28 14.25 -10.94 4.40
CA ARG A 28 13.05 -11.80 4.29
C ARG A 28 13.41 -13.28 4.18
N SER A 29 14.42 -13.64 3.38
CA SER A 29 14.87 -15.04 3.25
C SER A 29 15.36 -15.58 4.60
N LEU A 30 16.28 -14.87 5.24
CA LEU A 30 16.83 -15.28 6.54
C LEU A 30 15.75 -15.36 7.63
N THR A 31 14.78 -14.45 7.61
CA THR A 31 13.66 -14.49 8.56
C THR A 31 12.74 -15.67 8.31
N ALA A 32 12.45 -16.01 7.05
CA ALA A 32 11.65 -17.17 6.71
C ALA A 32 12.35 -18.50 7.08
N GLU A 33 13.68 -18.56 6.98
CA GLU A 33 14.48 -19.77 7.23
C GLU A 33 14.84 -19.98 8.70
N HIS A 34 15.16 -18.90 9.43
CA HIS A 34 15.76 -18.98 10.77
C HIS A 34 14.98 -18.22 11.84
N GLY A 35 13.90 -17.54 11.46
CA GLY A 35 13.24 -16.55 12.32
C GLY A 35 14.08 -15.28 12.49
N LEU A 36 13.47 -14.24 13.04
CA LEU A 36 14.08 -12.93 13.20
C LEU A 36 15.27 -12.96 14.17
N SER A 37 15.23 -13.80 15.21
CA SER A 37 16.34 -13.93 16.18
C SER A 37 17.47 -14.84 15.69
N GLY A 38 17.26 -15.60 14.60
CA GLY A 38 18.19 -16.63 14.14
C GLY A 38 19.37 -16.12 13.30
N PHE A 39 19.40 -14.83 12.96
CA PHE A 39 20.48 -14.22 12.17
C PHE A 39 20.83 -12.81 12.67
N THR A 40 21.94 -12.28 12.18
CA THR A 40 22.54 -11.00 12.56
C THR A 40 22.51 -9.99 11.41
N VAL A 41 22.70 -8.70 11.72
CA VAL A 41 22.81 -7.67 10.69
C VAL A 41 24.06 -7.89 9.83
N GLU A 42 25.12 -8.45 10.42
CA GLU A 42 26.36 -8.84 9.75
C GLU A 42 26.11 -9.87 8.66
N GLU A 43 25.34 -10.92 8.94
CA GLU A 43 24.99 -11.95 7.95
C GLU A 43 24.15 -11.37 6.80
N VAL A 44 23.23 -10.43 7.10
CA VAL A 44 22.52 -9.69 6.04
C VAL A 44 23.48 -8.88 5.19
N CYS A 45 24.44 -8.20 5.81
CA CYS A 45 25.43 -7.37 5.11
C CYS A 45 26.33 -8.22 4.21
N GLU A 46 26.79 -9.35 4.70
CA GLU A 46 27.61 -10.31 3.95
C GLU A 46 26.84 -10.85 2.73
N ALA A 47 25.62 -11.35 2.94
CA ALA A 47 24.79 -11.88 1.86
C ALA A 47 24.36 -10.82 0.84
N ALA A 48 24.15 -9.57 1.27
CA ALA A 48 23.80 -8.46 0.37
C ALA A 48 25.03 -7.75 -0.24
N GLY A 49 26.26 -8.12 0.15
CA GLY A 49 27.49 -7.50 -0.35
C GLY A 49 27.66 -6.03 0.03
N ILE A 50 27.27 -5.65 1.25
CA ILE A 50 27.32 -4.27 1.75
C ILE A 50 28.03 -4.15 3.11
N SER A 51 28.36 -2.92 3.51
CA SER A 51 28.87 -2.66 4.86
C SER A 51 27.73 -2.51 5.88
N ARG A 52 28.04 -2.72 7.17
CA ARG A 52 27.12 -2.42 8.28
C ARG A 52 26.65 -0.96 8.28
N ARG A 53 27.55 -0.01 8.01
CA ARG A 53 27.20 1.42 7.86
C ARG A 53 26.19 1.60 6.72
N THR A 54 26.39 0.90 5.60
CA THR A 54 25.45 0.94 4.48
C THR A 54 24.09 0.44 4.92
N PHE A 55 23.99 -0.71 5.60
CA PHE A 55 22.70 -1.22 6.11
C PHE A 55 21.95 -0.17 6.94
N PHE A 56 22.62 0.45 7.92
CA PHE A 56 22.00 1.46 8.79
C PHE A 56 21.66 2.79 8.09
N ASN A 57 22.20 3.04 6.90
CA ASN A 57 21.75 4.16 6.06
C ASN A 57 20.37 3.89 5.41
N TYR A 58 19.93 2.62 5.36
CA TYR A 58 18.66 2.22 4.77
C TYR A 58 17.63 1.80 5.80
N PHE A 59 18.04 1.12 6.87
CA PHE A 59 17.14 0.51 7.85
C PHE A 59 17.64 0.71 9.28
N HIS A 60 16.74 0.98 10.23
CA HIS A 60 17.11 1.14 11.63
C HIS A 60 17.23 -0.21 12.35
N SER A 61 16.50 -1.23 11.89
CA SER A 61 16.53 -2.57 12.48
C SER A 61 16.34 -3.70 11.44
N LYS A 62 16.47 -4.97 11.88
CA LYS A 62 16.22 -6.14 11.03
C LYS A 62 14.75 -6.20 10.61
N GLU A 63 13.85 -5.89 11.53
CA GLU A 63 12.41 -5.81 11.30
C GLU A 63 12.08 -4.81 10.19
N ASP A 64 12.71 -3.62 10.20
CA ASP A 64 12.54 -2.63 9.11
C ASP A 64 12.98 -3.19 7.76
N ALA A 65 14.06 -3.96 7.74
CA ALA A 65 14.56 -4.62 6.54
C ALA A 65 13.63 -5.74 6.06
N VAL A 66 12.99 -6.48 6.97
CA VAL A 66 12.02 -7.54 6.62
C VAL A 66 10.73 -6.95 6.08
N ILE A 67 10.16 -5.98 6.81
CA ILE A 67 8.94 -5.30 6.37
C ILE A 67 9.23 -4.60 5.04
N GLY A 68 10.40 -3.98 4.97
CA GLY A 68 10.77 -3.07 3.90
C GLY A 68 9.91 -1.81 4.06
N SER A 69 10.50 -0.67 4.38
CA SER A 69 9.72 0.58 4.24
C SER A 69 9.26 0.75 2.78
N PHE A 70 8.07 1.28 2.57
CA PHE A 70 7.59 1.61 1.24
C PHE A 70 7.86 3.08 0.93
N SER A 71 8.87 3.66 1.59
CA SER A 71 9.21 5.09 1.53
C SER A 71 9.95 5.46 0.25
N ASP A 72 9.62 4.82 -0.86
CA ASP A 72 9.95 5.41 -2.15
C ASP A 72 8.96 6.55 -2.32
N GLU A 73 9.48 7.77 -2.27
CA GLU A 73 8.70 8.97 -2.58
C GLU A 73 7.95 8.73 -3.90
N LEU A 74 6.66 9.09 -3.92
CA LEU A 74 5.87 8.99 -5.14
C LEU A 74 6.61 9.74 -6.26
N PRO A 75 6.82 9.12 -7.44
CA PRO A 75 7.48 9.79 -8.55
C PRO A 75 6.81 11.14 -8.82
N ALA A 76 7.61 12.20 -8.97
CA ALA A 76 7.10 13.56 -9.11
C ALA A 76 6.07 13.67 -10.24
N GLU A 77 6.29 12.99 -11.37
CA GLU A 77 5.35 12.95 -12.49
C GLU A 77 4.02 12.25 -12.16
N ALA A 78 4.03 11.24 -11.30
CA ALA A 78 2.84 10.54 -10.88
C ALA A 78 2.01 11.40 -9.91
N LEU A 79 2.69 12.12 -9.02
CA LEU A 79 2.06 13.08 -8.12
C LEU A 79 1.52 14.30 -8.87
N GLU A 80 2.25 14.80 -9.87
CA GLU A 80 1.78 15.89 -10.73
C GLU A 80 0.52 15.46 -11.48
N SER A 81 0.54 14.30 -12.14
CA SER A 81 -0.62 13.72 -12.83
C SER A 81 -1.82 13.54 -11.89
N PHE A 82 -1.60 13.04 -10.68
CA PHE A 82 -2.64 12.90 -9.66
C PHE A 82 -3.31 14.23 -9.31
N ASN A 83 -2.53 15.32 -9.25
CA ASN A 83 -3.00 16.66 -8.91
C ASN A 83 -3.62 17.44 -10.09
N GLN A 84 -3.62 16.89 -11.31
CA GLN A 84 -4.17 17.60 -12.47
C GLN A 84 -5.71 17.67 -12.42
N ASN A 85 -6.22 18.86 -12.74
CA ASN A 85 -7.63 19.18 -12.97
C ASN A 85 -8.61 18.57 -11.95
N PRO A 86 -8.45 18.83 -10.64
CA PRO A 86 -9.46 18.41 -9.68
C PRO A 86 -10.73 19.22 -9.96
N SER A 87 -11.80 18.56 -10.42
CA SER A 87 -13.13 19.16 -10.52
C SER A 87 -13.72 19.34 -9.11
N ARG A 88 -13.11 20.23 -8.32
CA ARG A 88 -13.39 20.40 -6.89
C ARG A 88 -14.85 20.73 -6.67
N THR A 89 -15.43 20.07 -5.67
CA THR A 89 -16.74 20.39 -5.13
C THR A 89 -16.51 21.11 -3.80
N PRO A 90 -17.18 22.24 -3.52
CA PRO A 90 -17.11 22.84 -2.18
C PRO A 90 -17.50 21.80 -1.13
N ASP A 91 -16.67 21.68 -0.08
CA ASP A 91 -16.86 20.81 1.08
C ASP A 91 -17.10 19.31 0.77
N SER A 92 -16.68 18.83 -0.40
CA SER A 92 -16.85 17.43 -0.79
C SER A 92 -15.81 16.98 -1.80
N ILE A 93 -15.54 15.67 -1.85
CA ILE A 93 -14.62 15.07 -2.82
C ILE A 93 -15.12 15.27 -4.26
N SER A 94 -14.21 15.52 -5.19
CA SER A 94 -14.52 15.70 -6.60
C SER A 94 -14.97 14.40 -7.27
N GLY A 95 -15.83 14.53 -8.28
CA GLY A 95 -16.20 13.40 -9.17
C GLY A 95 -15.04 12.82 -9.98
N THR A 96 -13.84 13.40 -9.88
CA THR A 96 -12.61 12.97 -10.57
C THR A 96 -11.65 12.18 -9.70
N LEU A 97 -11.84 12.15 -8.38
CA LEU A 97 -10.89 11.55 -7.44
C LEU A 97 -10.64 10.07 -7.74
N LEU A 98 -11.71 9.29 -7.98
CA LEU A 98 -11.58 7.86 -8.28
C LEU A 98 -10.74 7.60 -9.54
N ALA A 99 -10.91 8.42 -10.59
CA ALA A 99 -10.13 8.28 -11.81
C ALA A 99 -8.66 8.63 -11.58
N ALA A 100 -8.38 9.68 -10.80
CA ALA A 100 -7.02 10.06 -10.43
C ALA A 100 -6.32 8.98 -9.60
N LEU A 101 -7.00 8.43 -8.59
CA LEU A 101 -6.52 7.31 -7.77
C LEU A 101 -6.22 6.07 -8.61
N HIS A 102 -7.13 5.72 -9.53
CA HIS A 102 -6.94 4.60 -10.44
C HIS A 102 -5.67 4.78 -11.31
N VAL A 103 -5.51 5.95 -11.94
CA VAL A 103 -4.32 6.26 -12.75
C VAL A 103 -3.05 6.17 -11.91
N LEU A 104 -3.04 6.81 -10.73
CA LEU A 104 -1.90 6.80 -9.82
C LEU A 104 -1.47 5.37 -9.47
N THR A 105 -2.40 4.54 -8.97
CA THR A 105 -2.06 3.18 -8.53
C THR A 105 -1.60 2.29 -9.68
N VAL A 106 -2.22 2.40 -10.86
CA VAL A 106 -1.77 1.62 -12.02
C VAL A 106 -0.39 2.07 -12.47
N THR A 107 -0.13 3.38 -12.56
CA THR A 107 1.20 3.90 -12.92
C THR A 107 2.28 3.45 -11.93
N LEU A 108 2.00 3.49 -10.63
CA LEU A 108 2.94 3.01 -9.62
C LEU A 108 3.21 1.52 -9.77
N MET A 109 2.18 0.71 -9.99
CA MET A 109 2.35 -0.74 -10.13
C MET A 109 3.07 -1.13 -11.42
N GLU A 110 2.73 -0.52 -12.56
CA GLU A 110 3.38 -0.78 -13.86
C GLU A 110 4.86 -0.38 -13.86
N ARG A 111 5.26 0.57 -13.01
CA ARG A 111 6.65 0.98 -12.80
C ARG A 111 7.38 0.17 -11.74
N SER A 112 6.62 -0.46 -10.84
CA SER A 112 7.21 -1.26 -9.77
C SER A 112 7.88 -2.51 -10.36
N SER A 113 9.03 -2.88 -9.81
CA SER A 113 9.71 -4.12 -10.14
C SER A 113 9.36 -5.25 -9.18
N ILE A 114 8.26 -5.12 -8.43
CA ILE A 114 7.87 -6.09 -7.41
C ILE A 114 7.47 -7.40 -8.09
N SER A 115 8.20 -8.45 -7.76
CA SER A 115 7.98 -9.81 -8.24
C SER A 115 7.07 -10.61 -7.31
N ARG A 116 6.46 -11.67 -7.85
CA ARG A 116 5.69 -12.64 -7.04
C ARG A 116 6.55 -13.30 -5.97
N SER A 117 7.81 -13.61 -6.30
CA SER A 117 8.77 -14.18 -5.36
C SER A 117 9.02 -13.27 -4.17
N GLU A 118 9.14 -11.95 -4.37
CA GLU A 118 9.32 -11.00 -3.26
C GLU A 118 8.10 -10.97 -2.33
N VAL A 119 6.89 -11.06 -2.90
CA VAL A 119 5.64 -11.12 -2.12
C VAL A 119 5.56 -12.44 -1.35
N GLN A 120 5.94 -13.56 -1.97
CA GLN A 120 5.96 -14.87 -1.31
C GLN A 120 6.98 -14.92 -0.17
N GLN A 121 8.18 -14.37 -0.37
CA GLN A 121 9.20 -14.24 0.67
C GLN A 121 8.73 -13.38 1.83
N PHE A 122 8.02 -12.28 1.54
CA PHE A 122 7.43 -11.45 2.56
C PHE A 122 6.37 -12.21 3.37
N ILE A 123 5.43 -12.91 2.71
CA ILE A 123 4.42 -13.74 3.39
C ILE A 123 5.09 -14.82 4.24
N ALA A 124 6.12 -15.48 3.72
CA ALA A 124 6.86 -16.51 4.45
C ALA A 124 7.53 -15.94 5.72
N ALA A 125 8.18 -14.77 5.61
CA ALA A 125 8.80 -14.09 6.75
C ALA A 125 7.77 -13.70 7.82
N ILE A 126 6.62 -13.15 7.44
CA ILE A 126 5.54 -12.80 8.38
C ILE A 126 4.91 -14.05 9.01
N THR A 127 4.80 -15.15 8.26
CA THR A 127 4.29 -16.43 8.77
C THR A 127 5.24 -17.03 9.80
N ALA A 128 6.55 -16.96 9.56
CA ALA A 128 7.57 -17.39 10.50
C ALA A 128 7.62 -16.49 11.76
N GLU A 129 7.33 -15.20 11.60
CA GLU A 129 7.42 -14.19 12.67
C GLU A 129 6.12 -13.37 12.83
N PRO A 130 5.06 -13.96 13.40
CA PRO A 130 3.76 -13.29 13.53
C PRO A 130 3.80 -12.00 14.34
N GLN A 131 4.79 -11.83 15.21
CA GLN A 131 5.00 -10.58 15.97
C GLN A 131 5.23 -9.35 15.08
N LEU A 132 5.70 -9.55 13.84
CA LEU A 132 5.85 -8.48 12.85
C LEU A 132 4.49 -7.91 12.38
N LEU A 133 3.38 -8.63 12.60
CA LEU A 133 2.03 -8.15 12.23
C LEU A 133 1.65 -6.85 12.93
N ALA A 134 1.97 -6.71 14.22
CA ALA A 134 1.67 -5.48 14.96
C ALA A 134 2.39 -4.27 14.38
N ARG A 135 3.66 -4.46 13.99
CA ARG A 135 4.46 -3.42 13.32
C ARG A 135 3.91 -3.11 11.93
N LEU A 136 3.48 -4.12 11.17
CA LEU A 136 2.83 -3.94 9.88
C LEU A 136 1.55 -3.10 9.98
N THR A 137 0.75 -3.33 11.01
CA THR A 137 -0.47 -2.56 11.26
C THR A 137 -0.14 -1.10 11.52
N LEU A 138 0.81 -0.82 12.42
CA LEU A 138 1.23 0.55 12.75
C LEU A 138 1.80 1.29 11.52
N GLU A 139 2.63 0.62 10.72
CA GLU A 139 3.15 1.18 9.47
C GLU A 139 2.06 1.37 8.42
N GLY A 140 1.07 0.48 8.36
CA GLY A 140 -0.11 0.59 7.51
C GLY A 140 -0.94 1.83 7.85
N GLU A 141 -1.21 2.05 9.14
CA GLU A 141 -1.96 3.21 9.65
C GLU A 141 -1.22 4.54 9.38
N ALA A 142 0.11 4.56 9.56
CA ALA A 142 0.91 5.72 9.21
C ALA A 142 0.81 6.06 7.71
N ARG A 143 0.91 5.04 6.86
CA ARG A 143 0.81 5.18 5.41
C ARG A 143 -0.58 5.60 4.95
N GLU A 144 -1.62 5.07 5.57
CA GLU A 144 -3.00 5.47 5.29
C GLU A 144 -3.21 6.95 5.61
N ARG A 145 -2.65 7.45 6.73
CA ARG A 145 -2.67 8.88 7.07
C ARG A 145 -1.92 9.75 6.06
N GLU A 146 -0.74 9.32 5.62
CA GLU A 146 0.02 10.02 4.57
C GLU A 146 -0.78 10.06 3.25
N PHE A 147 -1.42 8.96 2.88
CA PHE A 147 -2.24 8.88 1.68
C PHE A 147 -3.50 9.76 1.78
N ALA A 148 -4.15 9.79 2.95
CA ALA A 148 -5.29 10.67 3.22
C ALA A 148 -4.88 12.15 3.09
N ALA A 149 -3.69 12.53 3.54
CA ALA A 149 -3.17 13.88 3.37
C ALA A 149 -2.97 14.25 1.88
N LEU A 150 -2.51 13.32 1.04
CA LEU A 150 -2.39 13.53 -0.41
C LEU A 150 -3.76 13.72 -1.08
N VAL A 151 -4.75 12.90 -0.69
CA VAL A 151 -6.14 13.03 -1.18
C VAL A 151 -6.73 14.36 -0.75
N ALA A 152 -6.61 14.72 0.53
CA ALA A 152 -7.07 16.00 1.06
C ALA A 152 -6.47 17.20 0.33
N ALA A 153 -5.15 17.19 0.10
CA ALA A 153 -4.46 18.26 -0.62
C ALA A 153 -4.98 18.43 -2.06
N ARG A 154 -5.23 17.32 -2.77
CA ARG A 154 -5.82 17.36 -4.12
C ARG A 154 -7.20 18.01 -4.10
N GLU A 155 -8.06 17.58 -3.17
CA GLU A 155 -9.45 18.02 -3.07
C GLU A 155 -9.59 19.42 -2.45
N GLY A 156 -8.59 19.91 -1.72
CA GLY A 156 -8.68 21.16 -0.95
C GLY A 156 -9.50 21.00 0.33
N LEU A 157 -9.46 19.81 0.94
CA LEU A 157 -10.20 19.46 2.16
C LEU A 157 -9.23 19.23 3.33
N ASP A 158 -9.79 19.11 4.54
CA ASP A 158 -9.04 18.67 5.72
C ASP A 158 -8.73 17.16 5.63
N PRO A 159 -7.53 16.68 6.05
CA PRO A 159 -7.22 15.25 6.10
C PRO A 159 -8.17 14.41 6.97
N GLY A 160 -8.75 15.02 8.01
CA GLY A 160 -9.78 14.44 8.87
C GLY A 160 -11.21 14.58 8.32
N HIS A 161 -11.40 15.10 7.10
CA HIS A 161 -12.71 15.18 6.48
C HIS A 161 -13.31 13.77 6.29
N PRO A 162 -14.57 13.49 6.71
CA PRO A 162 -15.15 12.15 6.66
C PRO A 162 -15.09 11.49 5.28
N GLU A 163 -15.31 12.26 4.21
CA GLU A 163 -15.24 11.74 2.84
C GLU A 163 -13.81 11.39 2.42
N VAL A 164 -12.79 12.14 2.86
CA VAL A 164 -11.39 11.84 2.58
C VAL A 164 -10.97 10.56 3.29
N MET A 165 -11.27 10.45 4.59
CA MET A 165 -10.94 9.25 5.37
C MET A 165 -11.63 8.01 4.79
N THR A 166 -12.92 8.10 4.49
CA THR A 166 -13.70 6.98 3.94
C THR A 166 -13.20 6.60 2.54
N ALA A 167 -12.94 7.57 1.66
CA ALA A 167 -12.41 7.28 0.32
C ALA A 167 -11.03 6.60 0.38
N THR A 168 -10.15 7.09 1.26
CA THR A 168 -8.80 6.55 1.48
C THR A 168 -8.86 5.11 1.98
N ALA A 169 -9.66 4.83 3.01
CA ALA A 169 -9.81 3.50 3.58
C ALA A 169 -10.38 2.50 2.57
N LEU A 170 -11.47 2.86 1.87
CA LEU A 170 -12.11 2.01 0.86
C LEU A 170 -11.18 1.73 -0.31
N PHE A 171 -10.48 2.75 -0.81
CA PHE A 171 -9.55 2.58 -1.91
C PHE A 171 -8.33 1.74 -1.50
N GLY A 172 -7.84 1.90 -0.27
CA GLY A 172 -6.80 1.06 0.31
C GLY A 172 -7.21 -0.41 0.38
N ALA A 173 -8.42 -0.70 0.84
CA ALA A 173 -8.96 -2.06 0.88
C ALA A 173 -9.07 -2.70 -0.52
N VAL A 174 -9.57 -1.95 -1.51
CA VAL A 174 -9.64 -2.41 -2.91
C VAL A 174 -8.24 -2.65 -3.49
N SER A 175 -7.29 -1.75 -3.22
CA SER A 175 -5.90 -1.87 -3.67
C SER A 175 -5.21 -3.09 -3.07
N LYS A 176 -5.42 -3.34 -1.77
CA LYS A 176 -4.93 -4.53 -1.07
C LYS A 176 -5.50 -5.81 -1.69
N LYS A 177 -6.81 -5.87 -1.92
CA LYS A 177 -7.45 -7.04 -2.56
C LYS A 177 -6.93 -7.26 -3.98
N THR A 178 -6.75 -6.19 -4.74
CA THR A 178 -6.17 -6.22 -6.09
C THR A 178 -4.75 -6.76 -6.06
N ALA A 179 -3.89 -6.30 -5.15
CA ALA A 179 -2.52 -6.79 -5.02
C ALA A 179 -2.49 -8.29 -4.68
N GLN A 180 -3.31 -8.75 -3.74
CA GLN A 180 -3.42 -10.18 -3.41
C GLN A 180 -3.78 -11.04 -4.62
N GLN A 181 -4.76 -10.62 -5.42
CA GLN A 181 -5.14 -11.32 -6.65
C GLN A 181 -4.07 -11.22 -7.73
N PHE A 182 -3.40 -10.07 -7.86
CA PHE A 182 -2.38 -9.88 -8.88
C PHE A 182 -1.18 -10.80 -8.65
N PHE A 183 -0.74 -10.93 -7.40
CA PHE A 183 0.43 -11.73 -7.04
C PHE A 183 0.13 -13.22 -6.82
N SER A 184 -1.13 -13.66 -6.77
CA SER A 184 -1.50 -15.08 -6.61
C SER A 184 -1.08 -15.94 -7.81
N GLU A 185 -0.53 -17.13 -7.58
CA GLU A 185 0.04 -18.03 -8.61
C GLU A 185 -0.84 -18.24 -9.85
N GLU A 186 -2.15 -18.33 -9.68
CA GLU A 186 -3.13 -18.57 -10.74
C GLU A 186 -3.36 -17.38 -11.68
N ASN A 187 -2.90 -16.18 -11.30
CA ASN A 187 -3.21 -14.96 -12.03
C ASN A 187 -2.40 -14.84 -13.32
N THR A 188 -3.08 -14.64 -14.45
CA THR A 188 -2.49 -14.32 -15.75
C THR A 188 -2.87 -12.92 -16.25
N ARG A 189 -3.66 -12.18 -15.48
CA ARG A 189 -4.24 -10.89 -15.88
C ARG A 189 -3.36 -9.71 -15.47
N PRO A 190 -3.37 -8.61 -16.24
CA PRO A 190 -2.67 -7.38 -15.87
C PRO A 190 -3.32 -6.72 -14.66
N TYR A 191 -2.51 -6.05 -13.83
CA TYR A 191 -2.96 -5.39 -12.60
C TYR A 191 -4.13 -4.43 -12.84
N ARG A 192 -4.05 -3.61 -13.89
CA ARG A 192 -5.10 -2.68 -14.31
C ARG A 192 -6.47 -3.35 -14.39
N GLY A 193 -6.56 -4.47 -15.10
CA GLY A 193 -7.84 -5.16 -15.31
C GLY A 193 -8.43 -5.76 -14.02
N ILE A 194 -7.57 -6.14 -13.06
CA ILE A 194 -7.99 -6.62 -11.74
C ILE A 194 -8.50 -5.43 -10.90
N LEU A 195 -7.77 -4.31 -10.92
CA LEU A 195 -8.15 -3.11 -10.18
C LEU A 195 -9.51 -2.57 -10.67
N GLU A 196 -9.67 -2.41 -11.99
CA GLU A 196 -10.93 -1.96 -12.61
C GLU A 196 -12.10 -2.86 -12.23
N GLN A 197 -11.90 -4.18 -12.25
CA GLN A 197 -12.93 -5.13 -11.80
C GLN A 197 -13.32 -4.91 -10.34
N ASN A 198 -12.34 -4.78 -9.44
CA ASN A 198 -12.60 -4.62 -8.01
C ASN A 198 -13.24 -3.26 -7.69
N LEU A 199 -12.81 -2.18 -8.34
CA LEU A 199 -13.44 -0.85 -8.22
C LEU A 199 -14.89 -0.86 -8.72
N ASN A 200 -15.16 -1.53 -9.85
CA ASN A 200 -16.51 -1.68 -10.36
C ASN A 200 -17.41 -2.52 -9.43
N ALA A 201 -16.87 -3.57 -8.80
CA ALA A 201 -17.58 -4.34 -7.79
C ALA A 201 -17.93 -3.48 -6.56
N ALA A 202 -16.98 -2.69 -6.06
CA ALA A 202 -17.22 -1.76 -4.96
C ALA A 202 -18.30 -0.72 -5.32
N ARG A 203 -18.24 -0.12 -6.51
CA ARG A 203 -19.26 0.82 -7.00
C ARG A 203 -20.66 0.19 -7.05
N LYS A 204 -20.77 -1.06 -7.54
CA LYS A 204 -22.05 -1.79 -7.58
C LYS A 204 -22.64 -2.04 -6.20
N LEU A 205 -21.80 -2.26 -5.18
CA LEU A 205 -22.23 -2.41 -3.80
C LEU A 205 -22.71 -1.07 -3.22
N PHE A 206 -21.86 -0.04 -3.29
CA PHE A 206 -22.12 1.24 -2.64
C PHE A 206 -23.10 2.17 -3.37
N ALA A 207 -23.47 1.87 -4.62
CA ALA A 207 -24.55 2.56 -5.32
C ALA A 207 -25.96 2.05 -4.92
N GLN A 208 -26.05 0.99 -4.12
CA GLN A 208 -27.34 0.49 -3.63
C GLN A 208 -27.93 1.42 -2.58
N PRO A 209 -29.26 1.58 -2.52
CA PRO A 209 -29.89 2.37 -1.48
C PRO A 209 -29.65 1.72 -0.12
N LEU A 210 -29.34 2.54 0.89
CA LEU A 210 -29.40 2.09 2.28
C LEU A 210 -30.87 1.85 2.62
N ALA A 211 -31.23 0.60 2.88
CA ALA A 211 -32.57 0.28 3.37
C ALA A 211 -32.78 1.01 4.71
N THR A 212 -33.81 1.86 4.79
CA THR A 212 -34.24 2.44 6.06
C THR A 212 -34.83 1.32 6.93
N ASN A 213 -34.79 1.44 8.27
CA ASN A 213 -35.35 0.45 9.22
C ASN A 213 -36.80 -0.02 8.95
N GLN A 214 -37.55 0.63 8.05
CA GLN A 214 -38.86 0.17 7.58
C GLN A 214 -38.82 -0.98 6.56
N GLN A 215 -37.68 -1.25 5.92
CA GLN A 215 -37.52 -2.29 4.88
C GLN A 215 -36.85 -3.57 5.39
N LEU A 216 -36.16 -3.49 6.53
CA LEU A 216 -35.69 -4.66 7.27
C LEU A 216 -36.86 -5.03 8.18
N GLY A 217 -37.50 -6.19 7.95
CA GLY A 217 -38.59 -6.69 8.81
C GLY A 217 -38.21 -6.70 10.31
N PRO A 218 -39.16 -6.96 11.23
CA PRO A 218 -38.94 -6.85 12.66
C PRO A 218 -37.67 -7.60 13.09
N ASN A 219 -36.83 -6.92 13.87
CA ASN A 219 -35.56 -7.44 14.37
C ASN A 219 -35.80 -8.76 15.12
N PRO A 220 -35.19 -9.90 14.70
CA PRO A 220 -35.38 -11.19 15.36
C PRO A 220 -34.97 -11.20 16.84
N LEU A 221 -34.20 -10.20 17.28
CA LEU A 221 -33.73 -10.07 18.66
C LEU A 221 -34.71 -9.35 19.59
N GLU A 222 -35.81 -8.78 19.09
CA GLU A 222 -36.81 -8.09 19.93
C GLU A 222 -37.99 -8.98 20.39
N THR A 223 -38.09 -10.23 19.93
CA THR A 223 -39.21 -11.13 20.28
C THR A 223 -39.01 -11.98 21.53
N SER A 224 -37.87 -11.88 22.22
CA SER A 224 -37.65 -12.57 23.51
C SER A 224 -37.78 -11.60 24.69
N LYS A 225 -39.03 -11.20 24.97
CA LYS A 225 -39.45 -10.89 26.33
C LYS A 225 -40.58 -11.87 26.66
N ASP A 226 -40.23 -12.96 27.32
CA ASP A 226 -41.17 -13.89 27.93
C ASP A 226 -42.11 -13.12 28.87
N PRO A 227 -43.44 -13.32 28.78
CA PRO A 227 -44.31 -13.11 29.92
C PRO A 227 -44.30 -14.36 30.81
N ALA A 228 -44.38 -14.09 32.11
CA ALA A 228 -44.36 -15.03 33.23
C ALA A 228 -45.39 -16.17 33.18
#